data_AF-A0A151BJJ5-F1
#
_entry.id   AF-A0A151BJJ5-F1
#
_cell.length_a   1.000
_cell.length_b   1.000
_cell.length_c   1.000
_cell.angle_alpha   90.00
_cell.angle_beta   90.00
_cell.angle_gamma   90.00
#
_symmetry.space_group_name_H-M   'P 1'
#
loop_
_entity.id
_entity.type
_entity.pdbx_description
1 polymer ?
#
loop_
_entity_poly.entity_id
_entity_poly.type
_entity_poly.pdbx_seq_one_letter_code
_entity_poly.pdbx_strand_id
1 'polypeptide(L)'
;MVFLSALLFGPYVGAFSGGVGSMLADLILGYPHYAPATLVIKACEGFVVGFLVRHNPRLRSRIQWKTFTVLLGVLIGFLLAAVGSSYYSGEIELTLGFTTFTLSLPWELWIILGALAAALISLVGFSTDPQFGWTVFSIIVGGLTMVLGYFTYQMFIIGWLFNIQVIAVAEIPVNIGQMTIGALIALPTAKMIWQAFPQIRREAEREG
;
A
#
# COMPACT_ATOMS: atom_id res chain seq x y z
N MET A 1 -1.22 2.45 13.55
CA MET A 1 -1.25 1.26 14.43
C MET A 1 -1.26 -0.05 13.64
N VAL A 2 -2.05 -0.19 12.56
CA VAL A 2 -2.20 -1.44 11.79
C VAL A 2 -0.87 -2.08 11.37
N PHE A 3 -0.01 -1.33 10.66
CA PHE A 3 1.29 -1.87 10.25
C PHE A 3 2.19 -2.19 11.44
N LEU A 4 2.24 -1.33 12.47
CA LEU A 4 3.07 -1.57 13.63
C LEU A 4 2.69 -2.86 14.37
N SER A 5 1.40 -3.08 14.63
CA SER A 5 0.93 -4.30 15.29
C SER A 5 1.14 -5.54 14.43
N ALA A 6 0.92 -5.43 13.11
CA ALA A 6 1.19 -6.52 12.17
C ALA A 6 2.68 -6.89 12.11
N LEU A 7 3.58 -5.89 12.10
CA LEU A 7 5.03 -6.10 12.09
C LEU A 7 5.52 -6.75 13.39
N LEU A 8 5.02 -6.29 14.55
CA LEU A 8 5.51 -6.75 15.85
C LEU A 8 4.92 -8.11 16.26
N PHE A 9 3.63 -8.32 15.99
CA PHE A 9 2.86 -9.42 16.57
C PHE A 9 2.20 -10.34 15.53
N GLY A 10 2.43 -10.10 14.23
CA GLY A 10 2.01 -11.00 13.17
C GLY A 10 0.58 -10.80 12.65
N PRO A 11 0.10 -11.73 11.80
CA PRO A 11 -1.11 -11.54 10.99
C PRO A 11 -2.38 -11.41 11.82
N TYR A 12 -2.59 -12.29 12.81
CA TYR A 12 -3.85 -12.31 13.56
C TYR A 12 -4.00 -11.10 14.49
N VAL A 13 -2.92 -10.72 15.18
CA VAL A 13 -2.92 -9.53 16.03
C VAL A 13 -3.01 -8.27 15.20
N GLY A 14 -2.29 -8.21 14.07
CA GLY A 14 -2.40 -7.12 13.09
C GLY A 14 -3.83 -6.97 12.57
N ALA A 15 -4.48 -8.06 12.20
CA ALA A 15 -5.85 -8.07 11.71
C ALA A 15 -6.85 -7.59 12.76
N PHE A 16 -6.78 -8.15 13.97
CA PHE A 16 -7.70 -7.78 15.04
C PHE A 16 -7.51 -6.32 15.47
N SER A 17 -6.28 -5.94 15.80
CA SER A 17 -5.96 -4.57 16.23
C SER A 17 -6.25 -3.55 15.13
N GLY A 18 -5.95 -3.89 13.88
CA GLY A 18 -6.19 -3.01 12.74
C GLY A 18 -7.67 -2.84 12.44
N GLY A 19 -8.41 -3.94 12.32
CA GLY A 19 -9.84 -3.95 12.05
C GLY A 19 -10.66 -3.29 13.15
N VAL A 20 -10.59 -3.84 14.37
CA VAL A 20 -11.43 -3.39 15.49
C VAL A 20 -11.06 -1.96 15.89
N GLY A 21 -9.76 -1.65 15.98
CA GLY A 21 -9.30 -0.31 16.36
C GLY A 21 -9.79 0.76 15.38
N SER A 22 -9.71 0.48 14.07
CA SER A 22 -10.13 1.44 13.04
C SER A 22 -11.66 1.56 12.97
N MET A 23 -12.39 0.44 13.10
CA MET A 23 -13.86 0.46 13.16
C MET A 23 -14.36 1.31 14.34
N LEU A 24 -13.76 1.14 15.52
CA LEU A 24 -14.11 1.94 16.70
C LEU A 24 -13.79 3.42 16.47
N ALA A 25 -12.69 3.74 15.79
CA ALA A 25 -12.37 5.12 15.42
C ALA A 25 -13.47 5.73 14.54
N ASP A 26 -13.97 5.00 13.53
CA ASP A 26 -15.07 5.47 12.69
C ASP A 26 -16.35 5.72 13.50
N LEU A 27 -16.69 4.82 14.42
CA LEU A 27 -17.86 4.99 15.30
C LEU A 27 -17.72 6.22 16.20
N ILE A 28 -16.54 6.46 16.77
CA ILE A 28 -16.27 7.58 17.67
C ILE A 28 -16.21 8.91 16.92
N LEU A 29 -15.64 8.92 15.71
CA LEU A 29 -15.45 10.12 14.89
C LEU A 29 -16.70 10.51 14.09
N GLY A 30 -17.80 9.76 14.18
CA GLY A 30 -19.07 10.10 13.55
C GLY A 30 -19.25 9.54 12.13
N TYR A 31 -18.51 8.50 11.76
CA TYR A 31 -18.55 7.84 10.46
C TYR A 31 -19.07 6.38 10.53
N PRO A 32 -20.21 6.10 11.18
CA PRO A 32 -20.64 4.72 11.47
C PRO A 32 -20.96 3.88 10.23
N HIS A 33 -21.28 4.51 9.10
CA HIS A 33 -21.54 3.81 7.84
C HIS A 33 -20.27 3.13 7.30
N TYR A 34 -19.09 3.72 7.51
CA TYR A 34 -17.81 3.10 7.15
C TYR A 34 -17.40 1.98 8.09
N ALA A 35 -17.85 1.98 9.34
CA ALA A 35 -17.35 1.09 10.39
C ALA A 35 -17.34 -0.41 10.00
N PRO A 36 -18.43 -1.01 9.44
CA PRO A 36 -18.41 -2.42 9.05
C PRO A 36 -17.39 -2.73 7.94
N ALA A 37 -17.24 -1.82 6.98
CA ALA A 37 -16.29 -1.98 5.89
C ALA A 37 -14.86 -1.79 6.39
N THR A 38 -14.61 -0.76 7.20
CA THR A 38 -13.33 -0.49 7.83
C THR A 38 -12.86 -1.67 8.67
N LEU A 39 -13.74 -2.31 9.44
CA LEU A 39 -13.42 -3.52 10.19
C LEU A 39 -12.77 -4.58 9.29
N VAL A 40 -13.43 -4.92 8.17
CA VAL A 40 -12.98 -5.95 7.24
C VAL A 40 -11.73 -5.50 6.50
N ILE A 41 -11.74 -4.30 5.91
CA ILE A 41 -10.65 -3.76 5.10
C ILE A 41 -9.36 -3.66 5.92
N LYS A 42 -9.45 -3.10 7.14
CA LYS A 42 -8.29 -2.94 8.02
C LYS A 42 -7.84 -4.25 8.67
N ALA A 43 -8.76 -5.20 8.89
CA ALA A 43 -8.38 -6.55 9.29
C ALA A 43 -7.58 -7.25 8.17
N CYS A 44 -8.02 -7.14 6.91
CA CYS A 44 -7.28 -7.65 5.77
C CYS A 44 -5.92 -6.96 5.61
N GLU A 45 -5.85 -5.63 5.74
CA GLU A 45 -4.59 -4.88 5.71
C GLU A 45 -3.58 -5.42 6.73
N GLY A 46 -3.99 -5.51 8.01
CA GLY A 46 -3.14 -6.03 9.07
C GLY A 46 -2.75 -7.49 8.89
N PHE A 47 -3.70 -8.32 8.44
CA PHE A 47 -3.45 -9.74 8.15
C PHE A 47 -2.40 -9.91 7.06
N VAL A 48 -2.58 -9.24 5.90
CA VAL A 48 -1.70 -9.35 4.74
C VAL A 48 -0.28 -8.92 5.10
N VAL A 49 -0.12 -7.78 5.77
CA VAL A 49 1.21 -7.31 6.19
C VAL A 49 1.88 -8.32 7.13
N GLY A 50 1.17 -8.75 8.18
CA GLY A 50 1.74 -9.68 9.16
C GLY A 50 2.05 -11.06 8.56
N PHE A 51 1.19 -11.53 7.66
CA PHE A 51 1.35 -12.81 6.98
C PHE A 51 2.56 -12.80 6.06
N LEU A 52 2.67 -11.80 5.17
CA LEU A 52 3.78 -11.69 4.23
C LEU A 52 5.11 -11.54 4.94
N VAL A 53 5.19 -10.71 5.98
CA VAL A 53 6.44 -10.51 6.73
C VAL A 53 6.94 -11.80 7.38
N ARG A 54 6.02 -12.62 7.94
CA ARG A 54 6.38 -13.93 8.52
C ARG A 54 6.72 -14.96 7.45
N HIS A 55 5.95 -14.99 6.35
CA HIS A 55 6.16 -15.91 5.23
C HIS A 55 7.08 -15.29 4.19
N ASN A 56 8.21 -14.73 4.62
CA ASN A 56 9.25 -14.33 3.70
C ASN A 56 9.76 -15.62 3.01
N PRO A 57 9.72 -15.74 1.67
CA PRO A 57 10.04 -16.97 0.94
C PRO A 57 11.54 -17.36 0.97
N ARG A 58 12.23 -17.01 2.06
CA ARG A 58 13.67 -17.16 2.25
C ARG A 58 14.41 -16.64 1.03
N LEU A 59 14.08 -15.40 0.61
CA LEU A 59 14.92 -14.56 -0.28
C LEU A 59 16.23 -14.19 0.43
N ARG A 60 16.90 -15.19 1.01
CA ARG A 60 18.08 -15.11 1.87
C ARG A 60 19.30 -14.76 1.02
N SER A 61 19.26 -15.14 -0.26
CA SER A 61 20.27 -14.74 -1.23
C SER A 61 19.95 -13.35 -1.76
N ARG A 62 20.93 -12.44 -1.68
CA ARG A 62 20.86 -11.12 -2.34
C ARG A 62 20.55 -11.23 -3.84
N ILE A 63 20.89 -12.36 -4.47
CA ILE A 63 20.60 -12.60 -5.89
C ILE A 63 19.09 -12.76 -6.09
N GLN A 64 18.42 -13.59 -5.29
CA GLN A 64 16.97 -13.82 -5.44
C GLN A 64 16.16 -12.52 -5.23
N TRP A 65 16.56 -11.71 -4.24
CA TRP A 65 15.95 -10.41 -4.01
C TRP A 65 16.15 -9.43 -5.19
N LYS A 66 17.36 -9.37 -5.74
CA LYS A 66 17.65 -8.57 -6.94
C LYS A 66 16.82 -9.05 -8.13
N THR A 67 16.76 -10.36 -8.37
CA THR A 67 15.94 -10.93 -9.45
C THR A 67 14.47 -10.60 -9.26
N PHE A 68 13.94 -10.77 -8.05
CA PHE A 68 12.54 -10.44 -7.72
C PHE A 68 12.23 -8.97 -7.99
N THR A 69 13.06 -8.05 -7.51
CA THR A 69 12.85 -6.60 -7.69
C THR A 69 13.02 -6.15 -9.14
N VAL A 70 13.94 -6.76 -9.91
CA VAL A 70 14.05 -6.50 -11.34
C VAL A 70 12.81 -6.98 -12.09
N LEU A 71 12.34 -8.20 -11.83
CA LEU A 71 11.11 -8.72 -12.45
C LEU A 71 9.89 -7.88 -12.10
N LEU A 72 9.76 -7.50 -10.82
CA LEU A 72 8.69 -6.63 -10.34
C LEU A 72 8.76 -5.24 -11.00
N GLY A 73 9.96 -4.67 -11.07
CA GLY A 73 10.20 -3.37 -11.71
C GLY A 73 9.85 -3.39 -13.19
N VAL A 74 10.30 -4.40 -13.93
CA VAL A 74 9.96 -4.57 -15.35
C VAL A 74 8.46 -4.72 -15.54
N LEU A 75 7.80 -5.54 -14.73
CA LEU A 75 6.35 -5.73 -14.80
C LEU A 75 5.59 -4.42 -14.55
N ILE A 76 5.90 -3.72 -13.45
CA ILE A 76 5.23 -2.46 -13.09
C ILE A 76 5.51 -1.38 -14.13
N GLY A 77 6.76 -1.25 -14.57
CA GLY A 77 7.14 -0.28 -15.59
C GLY A 77 6.48 -0.53 -16.94
N PHE A 78 6.38 -1.80 -17.35
CA PHE A 78 5.66 -2.20 -18.55
C PHE A 78 4.17 -1.86 -18.45
N LEU A 79 3.52 -2.22 -17.34
CA LEU A 79 2.10 -1.91 -17.11
C LEU A 79 1.85 -0.40 -17.12
N LEU A 80 2.70 0.39 -16.47
CA LEU A 80 2.61 1.85 -16.47
C LEU A 80 2.76 2.43 -17.88
N ALA A 81 3.75 1.97 -18.64
CA ALA A 81 3.97 2.42 -20.02
C ALA A 81 2.79 2.03 -20.92
N ALA A 82 2.32 0.79 -20.84
CA ALA A 82 1.23 0.28 -21.66
C ALA A 82 -0.09 1.01 -21.37
N VAL A 83 -0.51 1.06 -20.10
CA VAL A 83 -1.76 1.71 -19.70
C VAL A 83 -1.70 3.23 -19.93
N GLY A 84 -0.59 3.86 -19.58
CA GLY A 84 -0.40 5.30 -19.78
C GLY A 84 -0.46 5.68 -21.26
N SER A 85 0.28 4.97 -22.10
CA SER A 85 0.29 5.22 -23.55
C SER A 85 -1.08 4.97 -24.19
N SER A 86 -1.80 3.92 -23.79
CA SER A 86 -3.08 3.57 -24.43
C SER A 86 -4.28 4.39 -23.96
N TYR A 87 -4.32 4.79 -22.68
CA TYR A 87 -5.50 5.43 -22.09
C TYR A 87 -5.31 6.90 -21.70
N TYR A 88 -4.06 7.33 -21.47
CA TYR A 88 -3.75 8.65 -20.91
C TYR A 88 -2.85 9.48 -21.83
N SER A 89 -2.76 9.14 -23.11
CA SER A 89 -2.11 9.95 -24.13
C SER A 89 -3.16 10.72 -24.94
N GLY A 90 -2.80 11.93 -25.36
CA GLY A 90 -3.71 12.84 -26.06
C GLY A 90 -3.89 14.17 -25.34
N GLU A 91 -4.91 14.92 -25.74
CA GLU A 91 -5.18 16.23 -25.18
C GLU A 91 -5.88 16.11 -23.83
N ILE A 92 -5.28 16.74 -22.82
CA ILE A 92 -5.86 16.91 -21.49
C ILE A 92 -6.14 18.40 -21.24
N GLU A 93 -7.20 18.67 -20.49
CA GLU A 93 -7.53 20.01 -20.05
C GLU A 93 -7.07 20.20 -18.60
N LEU A 94 -6.20 21.19 -18.38
CA LEU A 94 -5.77 21.63 -17.07
C LEU A 94 -6.48 22.93 -16.71
N THR A 95 -7.38 22.86 -15.74
CA THR A 95 -8.11 24.03 -15.24
C THR A 95 -7.41 24.60 -14.01
N LEU A 96 -6.88 25.82 -14.12
CA LEU A 96 -6.27 26.59 -13.03
C LEU A 96 -7.14 27.82 -12.76
N GLY A 97 -7.92 27.80 -11.68
CA GLY A 97 -8.88 28.85 -11.35
C GLY A 97 -9.95 28.99 -12.44
N PHE A 98 -9.92 30.09 -13.19
CA PHE A 98 -10.85 30.38 -14.29
C PHE A 98 -10.25 30.16 -15.68
N THR A 99 -8.97 29.77 -15.77
CA THR A 99 -8.27 29.56 -17.05
C THR A 99 -8.09 28.07 -17.33
N THR A 100 -8.45 27.64 -18.53
CA THR A 100 -8.24 26.27 -19.01
C THR A 100 -7.09 26.25 -20.01
N PHE A 101 -6.11 25.38 -19.77
CA PHE A 101 -5.00 25.12 -20.67
C PHE A 101 -5.17 23.74 -21.29
N THR A 102 -5.05 23.63 -22.61
CA THR A 102 -4.98 22.34 -23.29
C THR A 102 -3.52 21.92 -23.37
N LEU A 103 -3.21 20.73 -22.86
CA LEU A 103 -1.88 20.13 -22.92
C LEU A 103 -1.98 18.81 -23.67
N SER A 104 -1.10 18.58 -24.64
CA SER A 104 -0.98 17.29 -25.29
C SER A 104 0.05 16.43 -24.54
N LEU A 105 -0.38 15.27 -24.04
CA LEU A 105 0.50 14.28 -23.43
C LEU A 105 0.96 13.28 -24.50
N PRO A 106 2.26 13.29 -24.88
CA PRO A 106 2.82 12.33 -25.82
C PRO A 106 2.94 10.94 -25.19
N TRP A 107 2.78 9.89 -26.00
CA TRP A 107 2.88 8.50 -25.52
C TRP A 107 4.29 8.15 -25.04
N GLU A 108 5.31 8.82 -25.57
CA GLU A 108 6.72 8.72 -25.16
C GLU A 108 6.90 9.06 -23.68
N LEU A 109 6.10 9.99 -23.13
CA LEU A 109 6.14 10.33 -21.71
C LEU A 109 5.88 9.09 -20.84
N TRP A 110 4.86 8.31 -21.18
CA TRP A 110 4.47 7.13 -20.41
C TRP A 110 5.52 6.02 -20.50
N ILE A 111 6.19 5.88 -21.64
CA ILE A 111 7.32 4.95 -21.79
C ILE A 111 8.48 5.37 -20.90
N ILE A 112 8.84 6.66 -20.89
CA ILE A 112 9.90 7.18 -20.03
C ILE A 112 9.56 6.97 -18.56
N LEU A 113 8.32 7.27 -18.15
CA LEU A 113 7.85 7.05 -16.77
C LEU A 113 7.87 5.57 -16.39
N GLY A 114 7.45 4.68 -17.30
CA GLY A 114 7.53 3.23 -17.11
C GLY A 114 8.97 2.74 -16.94
N ALA A 115 9.88 3.17 -17.81
CA ALA A 115 11.30 2.83 -17.72
C ALA A 115 11.94 3.37 -16.44
N LEU A 116 11.61 4.60 -16.04
CA LEU A 116 12.06 5.21 -14.80
C LEU A 116 11.55 4.42 -13.58
N ALA A 117 10.27 4.07 -13.54
CA ALA A 117 9.69 3.26 -12.47
C ALA A 117 10.38 1.89 -12.36
N ALA A 118 10.59 1.21 -13.49
CA ALA A 118 11.30 -0.05 -13.53
C ALA A 118 12.74 0.07 -13.00
N ALA A 119 13.45 1.13 -13.41
CA ALA A 119 14.80 1.41 -12.95
C ALA A 119 14.85 1.67 -11.43
N LEU A 120 13.95 2.51 -10.91
CA LEU A 120 13.88 2.85 -9.48
C LEU A 120 13.58 1.61 -8.62
N ILE A 121 12.59 0.80 -9.00
CA ILE A 121 12.24 -0.43 -8.27
C ILE A 121 13.42 -1.42 -8.32
N SER A 122 14.07 -1.56 -9.47
CA SER A 122 15.26 -2.41 -9.61
C SER A 122 16.41 -1.92 -8.72
N LEU A 123 16.68 -0.61 -8.70
CA LEU A 123 17.71 0.05 -7.87
C LEU A 123 17.50 -0.20 -6.38
N VAL A 124 16.25 -0.22 -5.90
CA VAL A 124 15.92 -0.61 -4.51
C VAL A 124 16.39 -2.03 -4.22
N GLY A 125 16.27 -2.94 -5.19
CA GLY A 125 16.79 -4.30 -5.13
C GLY A 125 18.29 -4.40 -4.85
N PHE A 126 19.07 -3.50 -5.45
CA PHE A 126 20.53 -3.46 -5.26
C PHE A 126 20.95 -2.73 -3.99
N SER A 127 20.16 -1.76 -3.54
CA SER A 127 20.52 -0.84 -2.46
C SER A 127 20.01 -1.29 -1.09
N THR A 128 19.02 -2.19 -1.05
CA THR A 128 18.29 -2.55 0.17
C THR A 128 18.63 -3.95 0.66
N ASP A 129 18.65 -4.13 1.98
CA ASP A 129 18.72 -5.47 2.57
C ASP A 129 17.46 -6.28 2.22
N PRO A 130 17.57 -7.56 1.78
CA PRO A 130 16.42 -8.36 1.40
C PRO A 130 15.31 -8.45 2.47
N GLN A 131 15.67 -8.50 3.76
CA GLN A 131 14.68 -8.56 4.83
C GLN A 131 13.90 -7.25 4.92
N PHE A 132 14.61 -6.13 4.94
CA PHE A 132 13.98 -4.81 5.01
C PHE A 132 13.14 -4.52 3.75
N GLY A 133 13.66 -4.87 2.57
CA GLY A 133 12.96 -4.71 1.30
C GLY A 133 11.66 -5.53 1.25
N TRP A 134 11.68 -6.76 1.75
CA TRP A 134 10.48 -7.58 1.87
C TRP A 134 9.46 -7.00 2.84
N THR A 135 9.89 -6.41 3.95
CA THR A 135 9.01 -5.71 4.89
C THR A 135 8.33 -4.51 4.24
N VAL A 136 9.07 -3.68 3.49
CA VAL A 136 8.52 -2.54 2.74
C VAL A 136 7.52 -3.02 1.69
N PHE A 137 7.88 -4.06 0.93
CA PHE A 137 6.98 -4.68 -0.05
C PHE A 137 5.68 -5.18 0.60
N SER A 138 5.77 -5.86 1.75
CA SER A 138 4.61 -6.37 2.48
C SER A 138 3.67 -5.25 2.91
N ILE A 139 4.21 -4.12 3.39
CA ILE A 139 3.42 -2.93 3.76
C ILE A 139 2.74 -2.33 2.53
N ILE A 140 3.42 -2.22 1.39
CA ILE A 140 2.82 -1.71 0.15
C ILE A 140 1.66 -2.61 -0.28
N VAL A 141 1.84 -3.94 -0.28
CA VAL A 141 0.78 -4.87 -0.67
C VAL A 141 -0.43 -4.78 0.28
N GLY A 142 -0.19 -4.75 1.59
CA GLY A 142 -1.27 -4.60 2.57
C GLY A 142 -1.98 -3.25 2.50
N GLY A 143 -1.23 -2.17 2.33
CA GLY A 143 -1.79 -0.83 2.14
C GLY A 143 -2.56 -0.68 0.83
N LEU A 144 -2.13 -1.33 -0.26
CA LEU A 144 -2.91 -1.40 -1.50
C LEU A 144 -4.19 -2.21 -1.32
N THR A 145 -4.17 -3.27 -0.50
CA THR A 145 -5.40 -4.00 -0.13
C THR A 145 -6.39 -3.06 0.57
N MET A 146 -5.89 -2.18 1.44
CA MET A 146 -6.73 -1.15 2.08
C MET A 146 -7.29 -0.14 1.09
N VAL A 147 -6.45 0.42 0.22
CA VAL A 147 -6.87 1.41 -0.80
C VAL A 147 -7.93 0.81 -1.74
N LEU A 148 -7.70 -0.40 -2.23
CA LEU A 148 -8.65 -1.12 -3.08
C LEU A 148 -9.94 -1.45 -2.34
N GLY A 149 -9.84 -1.83 -1.06
CA GLY A 149 -10.99 -2.11 -0.20
C GLY A 149 -11.91 -0.90 -0.05
N TYR A 150 -11.34 0.26 0.32
CA TYR A 150 -12.12 1.49 0.45
C TYR A 150 -12.69 1.96 -0.89
N PHE A 151 -11.89 1.90 -1.96
CA PHE A 151 -12.36 2.24 -3.30
C PHE A 151 -13.56 1.37 -3.70
N THR A 152 -13.47 0.06 -3.52
CA THR A 152 -14.56 -0.89 -3.86
C THR A 152 -15.80 -0.62 -3.03
N TYR A 153 -15.64 -0.42 -1.72
CA TYR A 153 -16.75 -0.13 -0.83
C TYR A 153 -17.46 1.19 -1.20
N GLN A 154 -16.69 2.25 -1.47
CA GLN A 154 -17.25 3.55 -1.84
C GLN A 154 -17.89 3.55 -3.23
N MET A 155 -17.31 2.83 -4.18
CA MET A 155 -17.80 2.76 -5.55
C MET A 155 -19.11 1.98 -5.65
N PHE A 156 -19.25 0.87 -4.91
CA PHE A 156 -20.34 -0.09 -5.16
C PHE A 156 -21.31 -0.27 -3.98
N ILE A 157 -20.88 0.00 -2.75
CA ILE A 157 -21.65 -0.41 -1.55
C ILE A 157 -22.25 0.79 -0.84
N ILE A 158 -21.48 1.83 -0.53
CA ILE A 158 -21.96 2.91 0.35
C ILE A 158 -23.16 3.67 -0.23
N GLY A 159 -23.16 3.95 -1.53
CA GLY A 159 -24.26 4.63 -2.20
C GLY A 159 -25.52 3.76 -2.26
N TRP A 160 -25.35 2.46 -2.52
CA TRP A 160 -26.45 1.51 -2.57
C TRP A 160 -27.08 1.27 -1.18
N LEU A 161 -26.25 1.14 -0.14
CA LEU A 161 -26.70 0.75 1.19
C LEU A 161 -27.19 1.93 2.05
N PHE A 162 -26.56 3.10 1.92
CA PHE A 162 -26.81 4.26 2.78
C PHE A 162 -27.29 5.51 2.03
N ASN A 163 -27.45 5.44 0.71
CA ASN A 163 -27.83 6.57 -0.15
C ASN A 163 -26.85 7.77 -0.04
N ILE A 164 -25.55 7.47 0.14
CA ILE A 164 -24.47 8.46 0.23
C ILE A 164 -23.65 8.42 -1.06
N GLN A 165 -23.55 9.56 -1.77
CA GLN A 165 -22.70 9.66 -2.96
C GLN A 165 -21.29 10.08 -2.55
N VAL A 166 -20.30 9.28 -2.96
CA VAL A 166 -18.87 9.53 -2.71
C VAL A 166 -18.12 9.46 -4.03
N ILE A 167 -17.22 10.41 -4.26
CA ILE A 167 -16.31 10.35 -5.41
C ILE A 167 -15.15 9.41 -5.03
N ALA A 168 -15.36 8.10 -5.20
CA ALA A 168 -14.42 7.06 -4.74
C ALA A 168 -12.99 7.26 -5.27
N VAL A 169 -12.84 7.79 -6.50
CA VAL A 169 -11.53 8.10 -7.10
C VAL A 169 -10.79 9.21 -6.34
N ALA A 170 -11.51 10.18 -5.77
CA ALA A 170 -10.92 11.28 -5.02
C ALA A 170 -10.34 10.86 -3.65
N GLU A 171 -10.77 9.71 -3.13
CA GLU A 171 -10.29 9.14 -1.87
C GLU A 171 -9.00 8.31 -2.05
N ILE A 172 -8.65 7.92 -3.29
CA ILE A 172 -7.44 7.15 -3.57
C ILE A 172 -6.18 7.89 -3.08
N PRO A 173 -5.96 9.18 -3.42
CA PRO A 173 -4.80 9.92 -2.92
C PRO A 173 -4.76 10.02 -1.38
N VAL A 174 -5.92 10.18 -0.74
CA VAL A 174 -6.02 10.27 0.73
C VAL A 174 -5.60 8.96 1.37
N ASN A 175 -6.12 7.82 0.87
CA ASN A 175 -5.78 6.49 1.37
C ASN A 175 -4.31 6.12 1.11
N ILE A 176 -3.74 6.53 -0.02
CA ILE A 176 -2.30 6.40 -0.30
C ILE A 176 -1.49 7.24 0.71
N GLY A 177 -1.97 8.44 1.06
CA GLY A 177 -1.39 9.27 2.11
C GLY A 177 -1.40 8.57 3.48
N GLN A 178 -2.54 7.98 3.87
CA GLN A 178 -2.68 7.21 5.10
C GLN A 178 -1.70 6.02 5.16
N MET A 179 -1.61 5.25 4.07
CA MET A 179 -0.66 4.15 3.92
C MET A 179 0.79 4.66 4.12
N THR A 180 1.14 5.76 3.45
CA THR A 180 2.50 6.32 3.49
C THR A 180 2.87 6.79 4.88
N ILE A 181 2.01 7.57 5.55
CA ILE A 181 2.22 8.03 6.92
C ILE A 181 2.31 6.83 7.88
N GLY A 182 1.42 5.85 7.71
CA GLY A 182 1.44 4.61 8.48
C GLY A 182 2.77 3.88 8.37
N ALA A 183 3.31 3.75 7.16
CA ALA A 183 4.60 3.10 6.90
C ALA A 183 5.77 3.89 7.50
N LEU A 184 5.78 5.22 7.31
CA LEU A 184 6.81 6.12 7.84
C LEU A 184 6.92 6.06 9.37
N ILE A 185 5.79 5.88 10.06
CA ILE A 185 5.79 5.73 11.52
C ILE A 185 6.13 4.29 11.92
N ALA A 186 5.52 3.29 11.28
CA ALA A 186 5.62 1.90 11.70
C ALA A 186 7.03 1.32 11.53
N LEU A 187 7.70 1.58 10.39
CA LEU A 187 9.02 1.01 10.09
C LEU A 187 10.11 1.40 11.12
N PRO A 188 10.35 2.70 11.41
CA PRO A 188 11.35 3.08 12.41
C PRO A 188 10.92 2.63 13.82
N THR A 189 9.63 2.72 14.14
CA THR A 189 9.13 2.32 15.46
C THR A 189 9.32 0.82 15.72
N ALA A 190 8.99 -0.03 14.73
CA ALA A 190 9.22 -1.46 14.82
C ALA A 190 10.71 -1.77 14.99
N LYS A 191 11.58 -1.08 14.23
CA LYS A 191 13.04 -1.23 14.35
C LYS A 191 13.55 -0.86 15.75
N MET A 192 13.09 0.25 16.31
CA MET A 192 13.45 0.67 17.67
C MET A 192 12.98 -0.34 18.72
N ILE A 193 11.75 -0.84 18.58
CA ILE A 193 11.18 -1.83 19.51
C ILE A 193 11.96 -3.15 19.43
N TRP A 194 12.31 -3.63 18.24
CA TRP A 194 13.12 -4.84 18.11
C TRP A 194 14.54 -4.69 18.67
N GLN A 195 15.10 -3.48 18.64
CA GLN A 195 16.39 -3.19 19.26
C GLN A 195 16.30 -3.15 20.79
N ALA A 196 15.26 -2.52 21.34
CA ALA A 196 15.03 -2.45 22.78
C ALA A 196 14.59 -3.78 23.40
N PHE A 197 13.80 -4.57 22.66
CA PHE A 197 13.21 -5.83 23.11
C PHE A 197 13.47 -6.97 22.09
N PRO A 198 14.69 -7.55 22.06
CA PRO A 198 15.06 -8.59 21.10
C PRO A 198 14.20 -9.86 21.15
N GLN A 199 13.56 -10.13 22.28
CA GLN A 199 12.65 -11.27 22.46
C GLN A 199 11.43 -11.22 21.52
N ILE A 200 10.85 -10.04 21.31
CA ILE A 200 9.69 -9.84 20.41
C ILE A 200 10.06 -10.22 18.97
N ARG A 201 11.28 -9.85 18.55
CA ARG A 201 11.81 -10.23 17.23
C ARG A 201 11.97 -11.74 17.10
N ARG A 202 12.50 -12.41 18.12
CA ARG A 202 12.71 -13.87 18.10
C ARG A 202 11.40 -14.65 18.05
N GLU A 203 10.36 -14.17 18.73
CA GLU A 203 9.02 -14.76 18.66
C GLU A 203 8.40 -14.58 17.28
N ALA A 204 8.51 -13.38 16.70
CA ALA A 204 8.06 -13.12 15.33
C ALA A 204 8.76 -14.02 14.30
N GLU A 205 10.04 -14.35 14.51
CA GLU A 205 10.84 -15.24 13.65
C GLU A 205 10.56 -16.75 13.89
N ARG A 206 9.94 -17.14 15.01
CA ARG A 206 9.65 -18.56 15.36
C ARG A 206 8.30 -19.06 14.89
N GLU A 207 7.34 -18.16 14.68
CA GLU A 207 5.95 -18.47 14.33
C GLU A 207 5.66 -18.45 12.81
N GLY A 208 6.70 -18.49 11.97
CA GLY A 208 6.61 -18.56 10.49
C GLY A 208 7.46 -19.71 9.94
#